data_AF-A0A2Z3E330-F1
#
_entry.id   AF-A0A2Z3E330-F1
#
_cell.length_a   1.000
_cell.length_b   1.000
_cell.length_c   1.000
_cell.angle_alpha   90.00
_cell.angle_beta   90.00
_cell.angle_gamma   90.00
#
_symmetry.space_group_name_H-M   'P 1'
#
loop_
_entity.id
_entity.type
_entity.pdbx_description
1 polymer ?
#
loop_
_entity_poly.entity_id
_entity_poly.type
_entity_poly.pdbx_seq_one_letter_code
_entity_poly.pdbx_strand_id
1 'polypeptide(L)'
;MPFDTIDTPHHHYQIPLDDIWSKLNVSYTEAGINVETNVTSASDLHSLIDAFGKLCNTNPPDPAYSPTTVSGITPLYRNKSHQSKPVNYFICTDKLGKRITPIRQNNGQLQDIADACIHTYFECWIRFTPILSREEFMQWYISHPNPTSTLIVNAICLFVFRHMVTHHCPPELEHYITNQDRIQEQEEYFFEQAREYLAQTFDHPDRFTIIALSYMMSRAEPSRRHQYAGMAVSALHQLDIYPRLIDDDDMSFEKEKDTRLWWFVWAWDFYMSSSGAPKNTPQPRVPGKEIDLPRVMEQDIDNGELGMLVFIHCLQIWKIQSRIITTFYEQAVDMTLEQLHAYDKQLLEVYQQLPCYLKGQSKNHDVLLASIRVHLEYNATRIILHKLFIPDQNDPRPSQASLES
;
A
#
# COMPACT_ATOMS: atom_id res chain seq x y z
N MET A 1 9.33 57.31 -20.33
CA MET A 1 9.98 56.35 -21.25
C MET A 1 9.85 54.97 -20.64
N PRO A 2 9.49 53.96 -21.44
CA PRO A 2 9.06 52.64 -20.98
C PRO A 2 10.28 51.77 -20.62
N PHE A 3 10.09 50.82 -19.71
CA PHE A 3 11.04 49.72 -19.52
C PHE A 3 10.48 48.51 -20.25
N ASP A 4 11.23 48.08 -21.28
CA ASP A 4 10.94 46.92 -22.10
C ASP A 4 11.00 45.62 -21.29
N THR A 5 9.96 44.81 -21.47
CA THR A 5 9.92 43.38 -21.16
C THR A 5 10.94 42.62 -22.02
N ILE A 6 11.88 41.92 -21.38
CA ILE A 6 12.69 40.90 -22.05
C ILE A 6 11.92 39.59 -21.99
N ASP A 7 11.34 39.20 -23.12
CA ASP A 7 10.85 37.84 -23.36
C ASP A 7 12.03 36.87 -23.42
N THR A 8 12.12 35.96 -22.45
CA THR A 8 12.95 34.75 -22.59
C THR A 8 12.07 33.60 -23.09
N PRO A 9 12.36 33.01 -24.27
CA PRO A 9 11.57 31.90 -24.79
C PRO A 9 11.86 30.61 -23.99
N HIS A 10 10.82 30.00 -23.43
CA HIS A 10 10.87 28.63 -22.94
C HIS A 10 10.95 27.67 -24.14
N HIS A 11 12.16 27.22 -24.47
CA HIS A 11 12.34 26.10 -25.38
C HIS A 11 11.93 24.80 -24.69
N HIS A 12 10.78 24.23 -25.09
CA HIS A 12 10.50 22.82 -24.91
C HIS A 12 11.49 22.01 -25.76
N TYR A 13 12.51 21.42 -25.13
CA TYR A 13 13.29 20.37 -25.75
C TYR A 13 12.49 19.06 -25.67
N GLN A 14 11.79 18.71 -26.75
CA GLN A 14 11.45 17.32 -27.02
C GLN A 14 12.73 16.65 -27.51
N ILE A 15 13.36 15.83 -26.66
CA ILE A 15 14.47 14.98 -27.07
C ILE A 15 13.86 13.82 -27.90
N PRO A 16 14.24 13.66 -29.17
CA PRO A 16 13.78 12.53 -29.99
C PRO A 16 14.24 11.22 -29.34
N LEU A 17 13.32 10.26 -29.17
CA LEU A 17 13.60 8.93 -28.60
C LEU A 17 14.76 8.22 -29.30
N ASP A 18 14.97 8.49 -30.58
CA ASP A 18 16.03 7.89 -31.41
C ASP A 18 17.46 8.27 -30.92
N ASP A 19 17.63 9.41 -30.26
CA ASP A 19 18.93 9.88 -29.77
C ASP A 19 19.39 9.14 -28.50
N ILE A 20 18.44 8.67 -27.67
CA ILE A 20 18.72 7.94 -26.42
C ILE A 20 19.18 6.51 -26.72
N TRP A 21 18.56 5.86 -27.71
CA TRP A 21 18.92 4.49 -28.11
C TRP A 21 20.32 4.39 -28.71
N SER A 22 20.82 5.46 -29.32
CA SER A 22 22.19 5.53 -29.86
C SER A 22 23.28 5.53 -28.78
N LYS A 23 22.93 5.82 -27.51
CA LYS A 23 23.84 5.89 -26.35
C LYS A 23 23.77 4.64 -25.45
N LEU A 24 22.97 3.65 -25.85
CA LEU A 24 22.72 2.39 -25.15
C LEU A 24 23.38 1.25 -25.91
N ASN A 25 24.26 0.50 -25.24
CA ASN A 25 24.75 -0.77 -25.75
C ASN A 25 24.09 -1.90 -24.96
N VAL A 26 23.18 -2.62 -25.61
CA VAL A 26 22.46 -3.75 -25.01
C VAL A 26 23.11 -5.04 -25.49
N SER A 27 23.61 -5.83 -24.54
CA SER A 27 24.19 -7.14 -24.81
C SER A 27 23.48 -8.23 -24.02
N TYR A 28 23.37 -9.42 -24.60
CA TYR A 28 22.80 -10.58 -23.94
C TYR A 28 23.93 -11.48 -23.44
N THR A 29 23.87 -11.85 -22.16
CA THR A 29 24.81 -12.76 -21.51
C THR A 29 24.05 -13.94 -20.91
N GLU A 30 24.76 -15.02 -20.57
CA GLU A 30 24.16 -16.18 -19.90
C GLU A 30 23.54 -15.84 -18.52
N ALA A 31 23.92 -14.72 -17.91
CA ALA A 31 23.36 -14.20 -16.66
C ALA A 31 22.18 -13.22 -16.86
N GLY A 32 21.82 -12.90 -18.11
CA GLY A 32 20.71 -12.00 -18.44
C GLY A 32 21.10 -10.85 -19.38
N ILE A 33 20.25 -9.81 -19.40
CA ILE A 33 20.43 -8.62 -20.24
C ILE A 33 21.39 -7.66 -19.54
N ASN A 34 22.52 -7.36 -20.18
CA ASN A 34 23.46 -6.35 -19.74
C ASN A 34 23.28 -5.07 -20.58
N VAL A 35 23.02 -3.94 -19.91
CA VAL A 35 22.85 -2.65 -20.56
C VAL A 35 23.97 -1.73 -20.12
N GLU A 36 24.86 -1.39 -21.05
CA GLU A 36 25.94 -0.42 -20.85
C GLU A 36 25.52 0.93 -21.42
N THR A 37 25.73 1.99 -20.64
CA THR A 37 25.33 3.35 -21.01
C THR A 37 26.52 4.28 -20.88
N ASN A 38 26.72 5.14 -21.87
CA ASN A 38 27.81 6.12 -21.85
C ASN A 38 27.28 7.46 -21.32
N VAL A 39 27.04 7.51 -20.00
CA VAL A 39 26.48 8.69 -19.32
C VAL A 39 27.60 9.68 -18.99
N THR A 40 27.60 10.83 -19.66
CA THR A 40 28.61 11.89 -19.47
C THR A 40 28.14 13.04 -18.59
N SER A 41 26.84 13.09 -18.24
CA SER A 41 26.26 14.14 -17.39
C SER A 41 25.06 13.66 -16.57
N ALA A 42 24.72 14.38 -15.51
CA ALA A 42 23.54 14.09 -14.69
C ALA A 42 22.22 14.25 -15.47
N SER A 43 22.20 15.12 -16.48
CA SER A 43 21.03 15.27 -17.37
C SER A 43 20.84 14.02 -18.23
N ASP A 44 21.92 13.45 -18.75
CA ASP A 44 21.87 12.21 -19.53
C ASP A 44 21.35 11.05 -18.67
N LEU A 45 21.79 10.97 -17.40
CA LEU A 45 21.32 9.96 -16.45
C LEU A 45 19.81 10.09 -16.20
N HIS A 46 19.32 11.30 -15.95
CA HIS A 46 17.90 11.55 -15.72
C HIS A 46 17.04 11.21 -16.94
N SER A 47 17.45 11.62 -18.14
CA SER A 47 16.73 11.29 -19.38
C SER A 47 16.70 9.78 -19.64
N LEU A 48 17.76 9.06 -19.27
CA LEU A 48 17.87 7.62 -19.45
C LEU A 48 16.97 6.87 -18.44
N ILE A 49 16.92 7.33 -17.19
CA ILE A 49 15.97 6.83 -16.17
C ILE A 49 14.52 7.06 -16.62
N ASP A 50 14.20 8.25 -17.13
CA ASP A 50 12.86 8.56 -17.64
C ASP A 50 12.47 7.69 -18.85
N ALA A 51 13.42 7.38 -19.73
CA ALA A 51 13.20 6.47 -20.85
C ALA A 51 12.93 5.03 -20.38
N PHE A 52 13.68 4.53 -19.39
CA PHE A 52 13.40 3.23 -18.78
C PHE A 52 12.07 3.20 -18.03
N GLY A 53 11.71 4.27 -17.32
CA GLY A 53 10.40 4.41 -16.67
C GLY A 53 9.24 4.29 -17.66
N LYS A 54 9.41 4.74 -18.91
CA LYS A 54 8.42 4.58 -19.98
C LYS A 54 8.32 3.15 -20.51
N LEU A 55 9.41 2.38 -20.49
CA LEU A 55 9.41 0.96 -20.90
C LEU A 55 8.74 0.05 -19.86
N CYS A 56 8.75 0.44 -18.59
CA CYS A 56 8.08 -0.28 -17.50
C CYS A 56 6.58 0.04 -17.37
N ASN A 57 6.05 1.00 -18.14
CA ASN A 57 4.63 1.31 -18.18
C ASN A 57 3.90 0.44 -19.21
N THR A 58 3.74 -0.85 -18.92
CA THR A 58 2.77 -1.70 -19.62
C THR A 58 1.42 -1.65 -18.91
N ASN A 59 0.89 -0.45 -18.67
CA ASN A 59 -0.54 -0.34 -18.38
C ASN A 59 -1.27 -0.63 -19.69
N PRO A 60 -2.04 -1.73 -19.83
CA PRO A 60 -2.96 -1.82 -20.94
C PRO A 60 -3.88 -0.58 -20.88
N PRO A 61 -4.23 0.03 -22.03
CA PRO A 61 -5.32 0.99 -22.04
C PRO A 61 -6.56 0.28 -21.51
N ASP A 62 -7.06 0.73 -20.35
CA ASP A 62 -8.38 0.34 -19.86
C ASP A 62 -9.39 0.52 -21.01
N PRO A 63 -10.38 -0.38 -21.16
CA PRO A 63 -11.35 -0.29 -22.23
C PRO A 63 -12.04 1.08 -22.16
N ALA A 64 -11.79 1.86 -23.22
CA ALA A 64 -12.22 3.21 -23.47
C ALA A 64 -13.51 3.64 -22.73
N TYR A 65 -13.33 4.38 -21.63
CA TYR A 65 -14.23 5.52 -21.39
C TYR A 65 -13.88 6.58 -22.42
N SER A 66 -14.45 6.46 -23.62
CA SER A 66 -14.49 7.56 -24.57
C SER A 66 -15.25 8.71 -23.92
N PRO A 67 -14.64 9.89 -23.71
CA PRO A 67 -15.39 11.05 -23.28
C PRO A 67 -16.30 11.44 -24.44
N THR A 68 -17.54 10.99 -24.41
CA THR A 68 -18.59 11.54 -25.26
C THR A 68 -18.65 13.02 -24.93
N THR A 69 -18.24 13.87 -25.85
CA THR A 69 -18.42 15.33 -25.78
C THR A 69 -19.92 15.60 -25.75
N VAL A 70 -20.51 15.58 -24.57
CA VAL A 70 -21.86 16.05 -24.31
C VAL A 70 -21.74 17.54 -24.01
N SER A 71 -22.42 18.37 -24.80
CA SER A 71 -22.55 19.79 -24.50
C SER A 71 -23.18 19.96 -23.11
N GLY A 72 -22.44 20.58 -22.17
CA GLY A 72 -22.91 20.80 -20.79
C GLY A 72 -21.89 20.46 -19.70
N ILE A 73 -20.73 19.89 -20.05
CA ILE A 73 -19.68 19.54 -19.09
C ILE A 73 -19.02 20.82 -18.54
N THR A 74 -19.15 21.05 -17.23
CA THR A 74 -18.47 22.17 -16.56
C THR A 74 -17.11 21.70 -16.03
N PRO A 75 -15.98 22.13 -16.62
CA PRO A 75 -14.66 21.78 -16.09
C PRO A 75 -14.41 22.52 -14.77
N LEU A 76 -13.89 21.79 -13.79
CA LEU A 76 -13.42 22.36 -12.53
C LEU A 76 -11.92 22.62 -12.63
N TYR A 77 -11.55 23.89 -12.44
CA TYR A 77 -10.14 24.27 -12.41
C TYR A 77 -9.53 23.87 -11.08
N ARG A 78 -8.44 23.11 -11.16
CA ARG A 78 -7.69 22.65 -10.00
C ARG A 78 -6.84 23.77 -9.41
N ASN A 79 -6.75 23.78 -8.10
CA ASN A 79 -5.76 24.60 -7.41
C ASN A 79 -4.35 24.00 -7.62
N LYS A 80 -3.44 24.82 -8.18
CA LYS A 80 -2.04 24.45 -8.44
C LYS A 80 -1.26 24.11 -7.15
N SER A 81 -1.61 24.72 -6.02
CA SER A 81 -0.98 24.51 -4.73
C SER A 81 -1.37 23.19 -4.05
N HIS A 82 -2.37 22.48 -4.60
CA HIS A 82 -2.90 21.23 -4.03
C HIS A 82 -2.74 20.01 -4.96
N GLN A 83 -1.90 20.12 -5.98
CA GLN A 83 -1.62 19.04 -6.94
C GLN A 83 -0.75 17.92 -6.37
N SER A 84 -0.08 18.16 -5.24
CA SER A 84 0.73 17.12 -4.59
C SER A 84 -0.16 15.96 -4.20
N LYS A 85 0.22 14.75 -4.65
CA LYS A 85 -0.43 13.50 -4.29
C LYS A 85 -0.60 13.42 -2.76
N PRO A 86 -1.82 13.21 -2.24
CA PRO A 86 -2.04 13.06 -0.82
C PRO A 86 -1.35 11.79 -0.37
N VAL A 87 -0.48 11.94 0.62
CA VAL A 87 0.27 10.84 1.21
C VAL A 87 -0.61 10.29 2.33
N ASN A 88 -1.07 9.05 2.21
CA ASN A 88 -1.60 8.30 3.36
C ASN A 88 -0.42 8.00 4.29
N TYR A 89 0.06 9.02 5.01
CA TYR A 89 1.30 8.93 5.78
C TYR A 89 1.03 8.23 7.11
N PHE A 90 1.37 6.95 7.21
CA PHE A 90 1.73 6.34 8.47
C PHE A 90 3.18 6.69 8.66
N ILE A 91 3.47 7.39 9.74
CA ILE A 91 4.84 7.64 10.17
C ILE A 91 5.44 6.27 10.47
N CYS A 92 6.19 5.69 9.53
CA CYS A 92 7.18 4.68 9.88
C CYS A 92 8.27 5.44 10.61
N THR A 93 8.19 5.45 11.94
CA THR A 93 9.02 6.32 12.80
C THR A 93 10.50 6.06 12.61
N ASP A 94 10.87 4.86 12.14
CA ASP A 94 12.26 4.52 11.84
C ASP A 94 12.39 3.62 10.60
N LYS A 95 13.48 3.82 9.84
CA LYS A 95 13.80 3.10 8.60
C LYS A 95 14.85 2.03 8.90
N LEU A 96 14.53 0.76 8.66
CA LEU A 96 15.39 -0.38 8.97
C LEU A 96 16.20 -0.86 7.75
N GLY A 97 17.23 -1.67 8.02
CA GLY A 97 18.16 -2.23 7.04
C GLY A 97 19.39 -1.37 6.79
N LYS A 98 19.71 -0.45 7.73
CA LYS A 98 20.85 0.48 7.64
C LYS A 98 22.01 0.10 8.56
N ARG A 99 21.75 -0.57 9.68
CA ARG A 99 22.78 -1.09 10.58
C ARG A 99 23.20 -2.50 10.13
N ILE A 100 24.43 -2.91 10.45
CA ILE A 100 25.05 -4.18 10.00
C ILE A 100 25.42 -5.06 11.21
N THR A 101 25.20 -4.58 12.45
CA THR A 101 25.67 -5.28 13.65
C THR A 101 24.49 -5.69 14.53
N PRO A 102 24.03 -6.95 14.46
CA PRO A 102 23.00 -7.44 15.35
C PRO A 102 23.52 -7.57 16.78
N ILE A 103 22.65 -7.28 17.75
CA ILE A 103 22.87 -7.61 19.16
C ILE A 103 22.66 -9.11 19.31
N ARG A 104 23.65 -9.82 19.89
CA ARG A 104 23.47 -11.22 20.29
C ARG A 104 22.52 -11.27 21.49
N GLN A 105 21.36 -11.87 21.30
CA GLN A 105 20.40 -12.14 22.38
C GLN A 105 20.41 -13.63 22.76
N ASN A 106 20.05 -13.91 24.01
CA ASN A 106 19.87 -15.29 24.47
C ASN A 106 18.56 -15.85 23.93
N ASN A 107 18.56 -17.12 23.49
CA ASN A 107 17.40 -17.77 22.86
C ASN A 107 16.12 -17.72 23.71
N GLY A 108 16.21 -17.77 25.04
CA GLY A 108 15.05 -17.69 25.93
C GLY A 108 14.33 -16.33 25.84
N GLN A 109 15.09 -15.23 25.86
CA GLN A 109 14.54 -13.88 25.76
C GLN A 109 13.86 -13.62 24.40
N LEU A 110 14.39 -14.21 23.33
CA LEU A 110 13.82 -14.10 21.98
C LEU A 110 12.45 -14.77 21.88
N GLN A 111 12.28 -15.93 22.54
CA GLN A 111 11.00 -16.63 22.58
C GLN A 111 9.95 -15.78 23.32
N ASP A 112 10.29 -15.23 24.48
CA ASP A 112 9.37 -14.40 25.26
C ASP A 112 8.90 -13.15 24.49
N ILE A 113 9.83 -12.50 23.77
CA ILE A 113 9.49 -11.36 22.90
C ILE A 113 8.59 -11.81 21.75
N ALA A 114 8.92 -12.93 21.10
CA ALA A 114 8.13 -13.44 19.99
C ALA A 114 6.70 -13.79 20.43
N ASP A 115 6.54 -14.49 21.56
CA ASP A 115 5.24 -14.82 22.12
C ASP A 115 4.41 -13.55 22.37
N ALA A 116 5.00 -12.54 23.03
CA ALA A 116 4.33 -11.26 23.27
C ALA A 116 3.93 -10.54 21.96
N CYS A 117 4.80 -10.57 20.95
CA CYS A 117 4.52 -10.01 19.63
C CYS A 117 3.39 -10.76 18.90
N ILE A 118 3.39 -12.09 18.89
CA ILE A 118 2.35 -12.91 18.24
C ILE A 118 1.00 -12.70 18.93
N HIS A 119 0.97 -12.68 20.27
CA HIS A 119 -0.26 -12.39 21.01
C HIS A 119 -0.79 -10.98 20.67
N THR A 120 0.07 -9.97 20.72
CA THR A 120 -0.30 -8.58 20.39
C THR A 120 -0.75 -8.43 18.94
N TYR A 121 -0.15 -9.19 18.01
CA TYR A 121 -0.52 -9.18 16.60
C TYR A 121 -2.00 -9.55 16.41
N PHE A 122 -2.44 -10.68 16.98
CA PHE A 122 -3.84 -11.12 16.88
C PHE A 122 -4.79 -10.32 17.75
N GLU A 123 -4.31 -9.88 18.92
CA GLU A 123 -5.15 -9.17 19.89
C GLU A 123 -5.23 -7.68 19.67
N CYS A 124 -4.48 -7.06 18.77
CA CYS A 124 -4.55 -5.61 18.58
C CYS A 124 -4.33 -5.21 17.13
N TRP A 125 -3.26 -5.71 16.53
CA TRP A 125 -2.73 -5.13 15.31
C TRP A 125 -3.50 -5.53 14.05
N ILE A 126 -3.76 -6.83 13.85
CA ILE A 126 -4.40 -7.36 12.63
C ILE A 126 -5.93 -7.40 12.70
N ARG A 127 -6.53 -6.86 13.78
CA ARG A 127 -7.98 -6.93 14.06
C ARG A 127 -8.88 -6.53 12.89
N PHE A 128 -8.39 -5.68 11.98
CA PHE A 128 -9.16 -5.15 10.83
C PHE A 128 -8.57 -5.53 9.47
N THR A 129 -7.74 -6.58 9.42
CA THR A 129 -7.19 -7.12 8.17
C THR A 129 -6.96 -8.63 8.28
N PRO A 130 -8.03 -9.45 8.37
CA PRO A 130 -7.95 -10.85 8.83
C PRO A 130 -7.38 -11.80 7.76
N ILE A 131 -6.07 -11.72 7.56
CA ILE A 131 -5.36 -12.51 6.54
C ILE A 131 -4.74 -13.79 7.09
N LEU A 132 -4.51 -13.84 8.41
CA LEU A 132 -4.09 -15.04 9.12
C LEU A 132 -5.26 -15.49 10.02
N SER A 133 -5.65 -16.75 9.91
CA SER A 133 -6.50 -17.38 10.90
C SER A 133 -5.73 -17.50 12.21
N ARG A 134 -6.26 -16.94 13.30
CA ARG A 134 -5.65 -17.03 14.64
C ARG A 134 -5.49 -18.48 15.06
N GLU A 135 -6.53 -19.30 14.85
CA GLU A 135 -6.53 -20.70 15.25
C GLU A 135 -5.47 -21.50 14.49
N GLU A 136 -5.49 -21.44 13.14
CA GLU A 136 -4.54 -22.17 12.30
C GLU A 136 -3.09 -21.74 12.59
N PHE A 137 -2.86 -20.42 12.71
CA PHE A 137 -1.52 -19.90 12.95
C PHE A 137 -1.01 -20.26 14.34
N MET A 138 -1.83 -20.12 15.39
CA MET A 138 -1.40 -20.45 16.75
C MET A 138 -1.16 -21.95 16.91
N GLN A 139 -1.97 -22.80 16.27
CA GLN A 139 -1.72 -24.25 16.25
C GLN A 139 -0.39 -24.58 15.58
N TRP A 140 -0.10 -23.96 14.43
CA TRP A 140 1.22 -24.09 13.77
C TRP A 140 2.35 -23.57 14.67
N TYR A 141 2.20 -22.38 15.24
CA TYR A 141 3.22 -21.72 16.06
C TYR A 141 3.62 -22.56 17.28
N ILE A 142 2.64 -23.11 17.99
CA ILE A 142 2.85 -23.95 19.19
C ILE A 142 3.47 -25.31 18.83
N SER A 143 3.11 -25.87 17.68
CA SER A 143 3.61 -27.19 17.25
C SER A 143 4.97 -27.13 16.55
N HIS A 144 5.40 -25.96 16.09
CA HIS A 144 6.68 -25.80 15.42
C HIS A 144 7.85 -25.91 16.41
N PRO A 145 8.93 -26.67 16.11
CA PRO A 145 10.01 -26.90 17.07
C PRO A 145 10.83 -25.65 17.39
N ASN A 146 10.95 -24.71 16.44
CA ASN A 146 11.73 -23.47 16.59
C ASN A 146 11.04 -22.29 15.87
N PRO A 147 9.88 -21.80 16.34
CA PRO A 147 9.08 -20.82 15.59
C PRO A 147 9.81 -19.49 15.39
N THR A 148 10.66 -19.09 16.34
CA THR A 148 11.53 -17.89 16.24
C THR A 148 12.59 -18.00 15.14
N SER A 149 12.81 -19.20 14.59
CA SER A 149 13.72 -19.43 13.46
C SER A 149 12.99 -19.48 12.11
N THR A 150 11.85 -18.80 12.00
CA THR A 150 11.04 -18.75 10.78
C THR A 150 10.89 -17.33 10.26
N LEU A 151 10.75 -17.19 8.93
CA LEU A 151 10.55 -15.91 8.25
C LEU A 151 9.34 -15.15 8.83
N ILE A 152 8.18 -15.82 8.93
CA ILE A 152 6.93 -15.16 9.31
C ILE A 152 6.92 -14.65 10.75
N VAL A 153 7.49 -15.40 11.70
CA VAL A 153 7.53 -14.96 13.10
C VAL A 153 8.43 -13.74 13.24
N ASN A 154 9.61 -13.73 12.60
CA ASN A 154 10.49 -12.56 12.62
C ASN A 154 9.85 -11.36 11.91
N ALA A 155 9.13 -11.56 10.81
CA ALA A 155 8.43 -10.50 10.12
C ALA A 155 7.25 -9.92 10.94
N ILE A 156 6.52 -10.74 11.70
CA ILE A 156 5.49 -10.26 12.63
C ILE A 156 6.13 -9.49 13.80
N CYS A 157 7.22 -10.01 14.38
CA CYS A 157 7.94 -9.33 15.45
C CYS A 157 8.46 -7.97 14.96
N LEU A 158 9.11 -7.92 13.81
CA LEU A 158 9.50 -6.69 13.12
C LEU A 158 8.33 -5.69 12.99
N PHE A 159 7.16 -6.18 12.61
CA PHE A 159 6.01 -5.33 12.35
C PHE A 159 5.36 -4.78 13.63
N VAL A 160 5.31 -5.60 14.69
CA VAL A 160 4.50 -5.35 15.89
C VAL A 160 5.32 -4.93 17.12
N PHE A 161 6.62 -5.24 17.17
CA PHE A 161 7.43 -5.10 18.39
C PHE A 161 7.32 -3.72 19.06
N ARG A 162 7.53 -2.63 18.31
CA ARG A 162 7.40 -1.27 18.83
C ARG A 162 6.00 -0.97 19.38
N HIS A 163 4.95 -1.40 18.69
CA HIS A 163 3.58 -1.24 19.19
C HIS A 163 3.37 -2.03 20.48
N MET A 164 3.83 -3.27 20.52
CA MET A 164 3.77 -4.13 21.71
C MET A 164 4.46 -3.47 22.90
N VAL A 165 5.72 -3.04 22.78
CA VAL A 165 6.43 -2.42 23.92
C VAL A 165 5.91 -1.03 24.28
N THR A 166 5.23 -0.32 23.37
CA THR A 166 4.69 1.03 23.67
C THR A 166 3.31 0.96 24.33
N HIS A 167 2.48 0.00 23.93
CA HIS A 167 1.05 -0.02 24.29
C HIS A 167 0.60 -1.28 25.05
N HIS A 168 1.36 -2.37 24.95
CA HIS A 168 1.03 -3.68 25.52
C HIS A 168 2.25 -4.31 26.24
N CYS A 169 3.16 -3.48 26.75
CA CYS A 169 4.45 -3.93 27.24
C CYS A 169 4.29 -4.90 28.42
N PRO A 170 4.78 -6.15 28.30
CA PRO A 170 4.90 -7.03 29.46
C PRO A 170 5.87 -6.43 30.48
N PRO A 171 5.67 -6.65 31.80
CA PRO A 171 6.55 -6.17 32.85
C PRO A 171 8.03 -6.49 32.62
N GLU A 172 8.33 -7.65 32.02
CA GLU A 172 9.68 -8.14 31.73
C GLU A 172 10.39 -7.30 30.64
N LEU A 173 9.63 -6.60 29.80
CA LEU A 173 10.12 -5.81 28.67
C LEU A 173 10.07 -4.30 28.92
N GLU A 174 9.68 -3.84 30.12
CA GLU A 174 9.56 -2.41 30.46
C GLU A 174 10.84 -1.61 30.21
N HIS A 175 12.00 -2.26 30.26
CA HIS A 175 13.31 -1.67 29.98
C HIS A 175 13.47 -1.16 28.52
N TYR A 176 12.58 -1.52 27.60
CA TYR A 176 12.52 -0.96 26.25
C TYR A 176 11.77 0.38 26.20
N ILE A 177 10.75 0.60 27.04
CA ILE A 177 9.85 1.78 26.98
C ILE A 177 10.65 3.09 27.03
N THR A 178 11.68 3.12 27.89
CA THR A 178 12.47 4.32 28.16
C THR A 178 13.65 4.49 27.21
N ASN A 179 13.90 3.55 26.30
CA ASN A 179 15.09 3.54 25.44
C ASN A 179 14.73 3.25 23.97
N GLN A 180 14.54 4.31 23.19
CA GLN A 180 14.22 4.23 21.76
C GLN A 180 15.33 3.57 20.93
N ASP A 181 16.60 3.72 21.31
CA ASP A 181 17.71 3.07 20.60
C ASP A 181 17.63 1.56 20.73
N ARG A 182 17.27 1.04 21.91
CA ARG A 182 17.05 -0.40 22.11
C ARG A 182 15.87 -0.93 21.33
N ILE A 183 14.79 -0.16 21.22
CA ILE A 183 13.66 -0.54 20.37
C ILE A 183 14.11 -0.67 18.91
N GLN A 184 14.85 0.33 18.43
CA GLN A 184 15.38 0.34 17.07
C GLN A 184 16.34 -0.83 16.81
N GLU A 185 17.23 -1.12 17.74
CA GLU A 185 18.17 -2.25 17.65
C GLU A 185 17.45 -3.60 17.59
N GLN A 186 16.37 -3.77 18.38
CA GLN A 186 15.56 -4.98 18.33
C GLN A 186 14.82 -5.13 17.00
N GLU A 187 14.28 -4.03 16.46
CA GLU A 187 13.61 -4.05 15.16
C GLU A 187 14.58 -4.35 14.02
N GLU A 188 15.81 -3.82 14.07
CA GLU A 188 16.88 -4.18 13.11
C GLU A 188 17.24 -5.67 13.20
N TYR A 189 17.34 -6.22 14.41
CA TYR A 189 17.57 -7.65 14.60
C TYR A 189 16.49 -8.50 13.91
N PHE A 190 15.21 -8.21 14.14
CA PHE A 190 14.12 -8.96 13.50
C PHE A 190 14.10 -8.77 11.98
N PHE A 191 14.45 -7.57 11.49
CA PHE A 191 14.58 -7.31 10.05
C PHE A 191 15.71 -8.14 9.42
N GLU A 192 16.88 -8.20 10.07
CA GLU A 192 18.02 -9.00 9.62
C GLU A 192 17.68 -10.50 9.62
N GLN A 193 17.10 -11.02 10.70
CA GLN A 193 16.69 -12.42 10.77
C GLN A 193 15.62 -12.76 9.71
N ALA A 194 14.61 -11.91 9.53
CA ALA A 194 13.61 -12.12 8.47
C ALA A 194 14.28 -12.16 7.09
N ARG A 195 15.27 -11.30 6.82
CA ARG A 195 16.04 -11.33 5.57
C ARG A 195 16.86 -12.61 5.41
N GLU A 196 17.49 -13.10 6.47
CA GLU A 196 18.25 -14.36 6.45
C GLU A 196 17.35 -15.57 6.16
N TYR A 197 16.18 -15.65 6.81
CA TYR A 197 15.23 -16.72 6.57
C TYR A 197 14.56 -16.62 5.21
N LEU A 198 14.30 -15.40 4.71
CA LEU A 198 13.82 -15.18 3.34
C LEU A 198 14.81 -15.75 2.32
N ALA A 199 16.12 -15.57 2.52
CA ALA A 199 17.12 -16.12 1.62
C ALA A 199 17.12 -17.65 1.58
N GLN A 200 16.67 -18.31 2.65
CA GLN A 200 16.57 -19.77 2.74
C GLN A 200 15.29 -20.30 2.08
N THR A 201 14.22 -19.51 2.06
CA THR A 201 12.92 -19.91 1.50
C THR A 201 12.60 -19.26 0.16
N PHE A 202 13.56 -18.51 -0.42
CA PHE A 202 13.35 -17.68 -1.60
C PHE A 202 12.82 -18.46 -2.82
N ASP A 203 13.37 -19.65 -3.07
CA ASP A 203 13.02 -20.47 -4.24
C ASP A 203 11.67 -21.22 -4.09
N HIS A 204 11.17 -21.32 -2.86
CA HIS A 204 9.96 -22.08 -2.52
C HIS A 204 9.04 -21.24 -1.61
N PRO A 205 8.51 -20.10 -2.12
CA PRO A 205 7.65 -19.26 -1.33
C PRO A 205 6.35 -19.97 -0.97
N ASP A 206 5.79 -19.62 0.18
CA ASP A 206 4.46 -20.02 0.63
C ASP A 206 3.61 -18.78 0.96
N ARG A 207 2.37 -18.99 1.44
CA ARG A 207 1.50 -17.87 1.86
C ARG A 207 2.15 -17.01 2.94
N PHE A 208 2.86 -17.62 3.89
CA PHE A 208 3.58 -16.92 4.95
C PHE A 208 4.69 -16.04 4.40
N THR A 209 5.36 -16.45 3.34
CA THR A 209 6.39 -15.67 2.65
C THR A 209 5.81 -14.37 2.08
N ILE A 210 4.66 -14.42 1.41
CA ILE A 210 3.99 -13.22 0.85
C ILE A 210 3.63 -12.22 1.97
N ILE A 211 3.10 -12.74 3.07
CA ILE A 211 2.70 -11.94 4.24
C ILE A 211 3.92 -11.31 4.90
N ALA A 212 4.98 -12.09 5.12
CA ALA A 212 6.23 -11.62 5.70
C ALA A 212 6.87 -10.52 4.84
N LEU A 213 6.91 -10.70 3.52
CA LEU A 213 7.41 -9.69 2.58
C LEU A 213 6.61 -8.38 2.66
N SER A 214 5.29 -8.48 2.84
CA SER A 214 4.42 -7.30 3.01
C SER A 214 4.73 -6.54 4.30
N TYR A 215 5.01 -7.24 5.40
CA TYR A 215 5.47 -6.63 6.64
C TYR A 215 6.87 -6.03 6.54
N MET A 216 7.82 -6.74 5.91
CA MET A 216 9.16 -6.22 5.68
C MET A 216 9.14 -4.95 4.84
N MET A 217 8.32 -4.89 3.78
CA MET A 217 8.12 -3.70 2.96
C MET A 217 7.72 -2.48 3.80
N SER A 218 6.84 -2.67 4.79
CA SER A 218 6.34 -1.56 5.62
C SER A 218 7.42 -0.87 6.45
N ARG A 219 8.45 -1.63 6.85
CA ARG A 219 9.51 -1.17 7.76
C ARG A 219 10.86 -0.92 7.06
N ALA A 220 11.05 -1.47 5.86
CA ALA A 220 12.28 -1.32 5.09
C ALA A 220 12.59 0.15 4.76
N GLU A 221 13.87 0.44 4.51
CA GLU A 221 14.29 1.71 3.93
C GLU A 221 13.52 2.03 2.62
N PRO A 222 13.07 3.29 2.40
CA PRO A 222 12.28 3.68 1.23
C PRO A 222 12.80 3.20 -0.13
N SER A 223 14.13 3.21 -0.31
CA SER A 223 14.78 2.74 -1.54
C SER A 223 14.61 1.24 -1.80
N ARG A 224 14.30 0.44 -0.77
CA ARG A 224 14.15 -1.02 -0.85
C ARG A 224 12.72 -1.51 -0.71
N ARG A 225 11.77 -0.67 -0.27
CA ARG A 225 10.37 -1.09 -0.06
C ARG A 225 9.75 -1.73 -1.30
N HIS A 226 9.98 -1.14 -2.47
CA HIS A 226 9.46 -1.66 -3.73
C HIS A 226 10.02 -3.04 -4.09
N GLN A 227 11.21 -3.41 -3.61
CA GLN A 227 11.80 -4.73 -3.84
C GLN A 227 11.01 -5.80 -3.09
N TYR A 228 10.72 -5.56 -1.81
CA TYR A 228 9.87 -6.46 -1.01
C TYR A 228 8.43 -6.53 -1.54
N ALA A 229 7.90 -5.40 -2.02
CA ALA A 229 6.60 -5.36 -2.70
C ALA A 229 6.58 -6.25 -3.95
N GLY A 230 7.56 -6.08 -4.84
CA GLY A 230 7.68 -6.88 -6.07
C GLY A 230 7.89 -8.35 -5.79
N MET A 231 8.68 -8.71 -4.77
CA MET A 231 8.84 -10.10 -4.32
C MET A 231 7.52 -10.68 -3.81
N ALA A 232 6.74 -9.94 -3.02
CA ALA A 232 5.44 -10.41 -2.52
C ALA A 232 4.47 -10.71 -3.67
N VAL A 233 4.43 -9.82 -4.66
CA VAL A 233 3.58 -9.95 -5.86
C VAL A 233 4.03 -11.11 -6.74
N SER A 234 5.34 -11.25 -6.94
CA SER A 234 5.92 -12.38 -7.69
C SER A 234 5.63 -13.72 -7.01
N ALA A 235 5.79 -13.81 -5.69
CA ALA A 235 5.48 -15.01 -4.92
C ALA A 235 3.98 -15.35 -4.97
N LEU A 236 3.12 -14.33 -4.94
CA LEU A 236 1.67 -14.47 -5.11
C LEU A 236 1.33 -15.09 -6.48
N HIS A 237 1.95 -14.61 -7.56
CA HIS A 237 1.76 -15.20 -8.89
C HIS A 237 2.39 -16.59 -9.04
N GLN A 238 3.55 -16.82 -8.44
CA GLN A 238 4.21 -18.15 -8.45
C GLN A 238 3.36 -19.24 -7.79
N LEU A 239 2.55 -18.88 -6.80
CA LEU A 239 1.64 -19.80 -6.11
C LEU A 239 0.26 -19.88 -6.76
N ASP A 240 0.06 -19.27 -7.94
CA ASP A 240 -1.23 -19.18 -8.62
C ASP A 240 -2.35 -18.59 -7.74
N ILE A 241 -1.99 -17.71 -6.80
CA ILE A 241 -2.94 -17.07 -5.89
C ILE A 241 -3.56 -15.87 -6.62
N TYR A 242 -4.84 -16.01 -6.96
CA TYR A 242 -5.64 -14.96 -7.59
C TYR A 242 -6.96 -14.77 -6.84
N PRO A 243 -7.52 -13.55 -6.84
CA PRO A 243 -8.79 -13.33 -6.18
C PRO A 243 -9.91 -14.00 -6.97
N ARG A 244 -11.08 -14.15 -6.36
CA ARG A 244 -12.30 -14.48 -7.11
C ARG A 244 -12.66 -13.36 -8.07
N LEU A 245 -13.20 -13.75 -9.21
CA LEU A 245 -13.97 -12.88 -10.08
C LEU A 245 -15.43 -12.87 -9.64
N ILE A 246 -16.18 -11.83 -10.00
CA ILE A 246 -17.63 -11.75 -9.67
C ILE A 246 -18.42 -12.90 -10.30
N ASP A 247 -17.97 -13.41 -11.45
CA ASP A 247 -18.57 -14.53 -12.18
C ASP A 247 -18.00 -15.91 -11.80
N ASP A 248 -17.15 -16.00 -10.77
CA ASP A 248 -16.64 -17.29 -10.28
C ASP A 248 -17.66 -17.98 -9.36
N ASP A 249 -17.85 -19.29 -9.56
CA ASP A 249 -18.73 -20.15 -8.74
C ASP A 249 -18.01 -20.78 -7.52
N ASP A 250 -16.69 -20.60 -7.37
CA ASP A 250 -15.93 -21.19 -6.27
C ASP A 250 -16.14 -20.42 -4.95
N MET A 251 -16.97 -21.00 -4.09
CA MET A 251 -17.34 -20.46 -2.79
C MET A 251 -16.53 -21.07 -1.63
N SER A 252 -15.44 -21.79 -1.93
CA SER A 252 -14.64 -22.45 -0.90
C SER A 252 -13.89 -21.45 -0.01
N PHE A 253 -13.64 -21.86 1.24
CA PHE A 253 -12.84 -21.05 2.17
C PHE A 253 -11.37 -20.91 1.72
N GLU A 254 -10.82 -21.92 1.04
CA GLU A 254 -9.46 -21.82 0.47
C GLU A 254 -9.38 -20.73 -0.61
N LYS A 255 -10.38 -20.65 -1.49
CA LYS A 255 -10.46 -19.57 -2.48
C LYS A 255 -10.72 -18.20 -1.83
N GLU A 256 -11.44 -18.16 -0.72
CA GLU A 256 -11.55 -16.95 0.11
C GLU A 256 -10.18 -16.52 0.67
N LYS A 257 -9.37 -17.46 1.18
CA LYS A 257 -8.02 -17.16 1.68
C LYS A 257 -7.14 -16.55 0.58
N ASP A 258 -7.23 -17.05 -0.65
CA ASP A 258 -6.56 -16.44 -1.81
C ASP A 258 -7.04 -15.02 -2.09
N THR A 259 -8.35 -14.83 -2.07
CA THR A 259 -8.98 -13.51 -2.31
C THR A 259 -8.55 -12.50 -1.26
N ARG A 260 -8.54 -12.89 0.02
CA ARG A 260 -8.07 -12.05 1.13
C ARG A 260 -6.60 -11.69 1.00
N LEU A 261 -5.75 -12.67 0.71
CA LEU A 261 -4.32 -12.45 0.58
C LEU A 261 -4.00 -11.55 -0.63
N TRP A 262 -4.71 -11.72 -1.74
CA TRP A 262 -4.57 -10.84 -2.90
C TRP A 262 -4.97 -9.40 -2.57
N TRP A 263 -6.14 -9.21 -1.95
CA TRP A 263 -6.60 -7.88 -1.55
C TRP A 263 -5.72 -7.24 -0.48
N PHE A 264 -5.09 -8.04 0.38
CA PHE A 264 -4.10 -7.57 1.33
C PHE A 264 -2.87 -7.02 0.62
N VAL A 265 -2.26 -7.79 -0.28
CA VAL A 265 -1.09 -7.32 -1.06
C VAL A 265 -1.45 -6.08 -1.88
N TRP A 266 -2.65 -6.06 -2.50
CA TRP A 266 -3.17 -4.90 -3.20
C TRP A 266 -3.30 -3.67 -2.28
N ALA A 267 -3.88 -3.83 -1.10
CA ALA A 267 -4.08 -2.74 -0.14
C ALA A 267 -2.76 -2.19 0.37
N TRP A 268 -1.80 -3.07 0.64
CA TRP A 268 -0.44 -2.70 1.02
C TRP A 268 0.31 -1.94 -0.08
N ASP A 269 0.25 -2.42 -1.32
CA ASP A 269 0.83 -1.70 -2.45
C ASP A 269 0.13 -0.36 -2.68
N PHE A 270 -1.19 -0.29 -2.61
CA PHE A 270 -1.95 0.95 -2.71
C PHE A 270 -1.52 1.94 -1.62
N TYR A 271 -1.40 1.47 -0.38
CA TYR A 271 -0.95 2.25 0.74
C TYR A 271 0.45 2.86 0.53
N MET A 272 1.39 2.05 0.03
CA MET A 272 2.76 2.47 -0.22
C MET A 272 2.90 3.38 -1.44
N SER A 273 2.26 3.00 -2.55
CA SER A 273 2.30 3.77 -3.80
C SER A 273 1.54 5.08 -3.68
N SER A 274 0.45 5.13 -2.91
CA SER A 274 -0.23 6.38 -2.56
C SER A 274 0.69 7.34 -1.80
N SER A 275 1.68 6.81 -1.10
CA SER A 275 2.71 7.56 -0.39
C SER A 275 3.98 7.86 -1.20
N GLY A 276 3.97 7.59 -2.51
CA GLY A 276 5.06 7.91 -3.44
C GLY A 276 6.05 6.78 -3.72
N ALA A 277 5.83 5.56 -3.20
CA ALA A 277 6.62 4.40 -3.60
C ALA A 277 6.27 3.95 -5.04
N PRO A 278 7.19 3.29 -5.77
CA PRO A 278 6.87 2.62 -7.02
C PRO A 278 5.73 1.61 -6.84
N LYS A 279 4.80 1.59 -7.80
CA LYS A 279 3.61 0.73 -7.80
C LYS A 279 3.99 -0.68 -8.24
N ASN A 280 3.60 -1.68 -7.45
CA ASN A 280 3.75 -3.10 -7.72
C ASN A 280 2.39 -3.82 -7.65
N THR A 281 1.31 -3.12 -8.00
CA THR A 281 -0.06 -3.63 -7.80
C THR A 281 -0.22 -5.01 -8.42
N PRO A 282 -0.66 -6.02 -7.63
CA PRO A 282 -0.84 -7.37 -8.16
C PRO A 282 -1.89 -7.35 -9.26
N GLN A 283 -1.62 -8.08 -10.35
CA GLN A 283 -2.53 -8.18 -11.49
C GLN A 283 -3.49 -9.37 -11.30
N PRO A 284 -4.77 -9.24 -11.72
CA PRO A 284 -5.68 -10.38 -11.77
C PRO A 284 -5.27 -11.38 -12.85
N ARG A 285 -5.76 -12.62 -12.73
CA ARG A 285 -5.49 -13.67 -13.72
C ARG A 285 -6.00 -13.32 -15.11
N VAL A 286 -7.18 -12.71 -15.18
CA VAL A 286 -7.83 -12.30 -16.42
C VAL A 286 -7.95 -10.77 -16.43
N PRO A 287 -7.19 -10.07 -17.28
CA PRO A 287 -7.28 -8.62 -17.39
C PRO A 287 -8.69 -8.15 -17.78
N GLY A 288 -9.12 -7.02 -17.23
CA GLY A 288 -10.41 -6.40 -17.53
C GLY A 288 -11.64 -7.07 -16.92
N LYS A 289 -11.48 -8.20 -16.21
CA LYS A 289 -12.55 -8.81 -15.41
C LYS A 289 -12.69 -8.14 -14.05
N GLU A 290 -13.91 -8.05 -13.57
CA GLU A 290 -14.19 -7.45 -12.27
C GLU A 290 -13.82 -8.43 -11.14
N ILE A 291 -12.93 -7.97 -10.25
CA ILE A 291 -12.47 -8.71 -9.09
C ILE A 291 -13.49 -8.55 -7.97
N ASP A 292 -13.92 -9.67 -7.42
CA ASP A 292 -14.82 -9.73 -6.27
C ASP A 292 -14.11 -9.32 -4.98
N LEU A 293 -14.87 -8.76 -4.05
CA LEU A 293 -14.35 -8.41 -2.72
C LEU A 293 -14.26 -9.67 -1.83
N PRO A 294 -13.47 -9.61 -0.74
CA PRO A 294 -13.54 -10.62 0.30
C PRO A 294 -14.96 -10.72 0.87
N ARG A 295 -15.28 -11.86 1.48
CA ARG A 295 -16.58 -12.14 2.07
C ARG A 295 -16.41 -12.63 3.51
N VAL A 296 -17.42 -12.35 4.34
CA VAL A 296 -17.54 -13.02 5.64
C VAL A 296 -17.91 -14.48 5.38
N MET A 297 -17.16 -15.40 5.97
CA MET A 297 -17.35 -16.83 5.89
C MET A 297 -17.69 -17.40 7.27
N GLU A 298 -18.16 -18.65 7.32
CA GLU A 298 -18.51 -19.32 8.58
C GLU A 298 -17.34 -19.36 9.58
N GLN A 299 -16.10 -19.47 9.07
CA GLN A 299 -14.87 -19.50 9.86
C GLN A 299 -14.56 -18.17 10.57
N ASP A 300 -15.19 -17.06 10.15
CA ASP A 300 -14.99 -15.75 10.77
C ASP A 300 -15.97 -15.48 11.91
N ILE A 301 -17.02 -16.29 12.05
CA ILE A 301 -18.04 -16.08 13.07
C ILE A 301 -17.37 -16.07 14.45
N ASP A 302 -17.90 -15.23 15.34
CA ASP A 302 -17.43 -14.96 16.71
C ASP A 302 -16.12 -14.16 16.83
N ASN A 303 -15.10 -14.44 16.00
CA ASN A 303 -13.74 -13.92 16.22
C ASN A 303 -13.22 -12.98 15.13
N GLY A 304 -13.68 -13.12 13.87
CA GLY A 304 -13.12 -12.44 12.70
C GLY A 304 -14.11 -11.58 11.91
N GLU A 305 -15.42 -11.77 12.11
CA GLU A 305 -16.48 -11.15 11.31
C GLU A 305 -16.37 -9.63 11.26
N LEU A 306 -16.26 -8.97 12.43
CA LEU A 306 -16.15 -7.51 12.49
C LEU A 306 -14.92 -7.01 11.73
N GLY A 307 -13.79 -7.71 11.87
CA GLY A 307 -12.55 -7.39 11.17
C GLY A 307 -12.69 -7.51 9.65
N MET A 308 -13.35 -8.57 9.18
CA MET A 308 -13.63 -8.78 7.76
C MET A 308 -14.57 -7.72 7.20
N LEU A 309 -15.65 -7.39 7.91
CA LEU A 309 -16.60 -6.35 7.50
C LEU A 309 -15.92 -4.98 7.36
N VAL A 310 -15.09 -4.61 8.34
CA VAL A 310 -14.29 -3.37 8.27
C VAL A 310 -13.37 -3.41 7.06
N PHE A 311 -12.66 -4.52 6.84
CA PHE A 311 -11.74 -4.66 5.72
C PHE A 311 -12.46 -4.52 4.37
N ILE A 312 -13.60 -5.17 4.18
CA ILE A 312 -14.42 -5.07 2.96
C ILE A 312 -14.82 -3.61 2.68
N HIS A 313 -15.32 -2.89 3.68
CA HIS A 313 -15.72 -1.49 3.51
C HIS A 313 -14.53 -0.57 3.26
N CYS A 314 -13.39 -0.79 3.93
CA CYS A 314 -12.15 -0.06 3.64
C CYS A 314 -11.69 -0.31 2.19
N LEU A 315 -11.74 -1.56 1.70
CA LEU A 315 -11.40 -1.88 0.31
C LEU A 315 -12.32 -1.18 -0.70
N GLN A 316 -13.64 -1.12 -0.43
CA GLN A 316 -14.58 -0.37 -1.28
C GLN A 316 -14.19 1.11 -1.39
N ILE A 317 -13.88 1.73 -0.25
CA ILE A 317 -13.44 3.12 -0.18
C ILE A 317 -12.10 3.30 -0.89
N TRP A 318 -11.13 2.41 -0.66
CA TRP A 318 -9.82 2.47 -1.29
C TRP A 318 -9.85 2.22 -2.80
N LYS A 319 -10.76 1.40 -3.32
CA LYS A 319 -11.00 1.29 -4.77
C LYS A 319 -11.43 2.65 -5.36
N ILE A 320 -12.30 3.38 -4.67
CA ILE A 320 -12.71 4.73 -5.07
C ILE A 320 -11.51 5.68 -5.00
N GLN A 321 -10.79 5.70 -3.88
CA GLN A 321 -9.62 6.54 -3.66
C GLN A 321 -8.51 6.30 -4.69
N SER A 322 -8.24 5.04 -5.03
CA SER A 322 -7.24 4.65 -6.03
C SER A 322 -7.56 5.20 -7.42
N ARG A 323 -8.83 5.20 -7.83
CA ARG A 323 -9.27 5.83 -9.08
C ARG A 323 -9.10 7.34 -9.05
N ILE A 324 -9.48 8.00 -7.95
CA ILE A 324 -9.29 9.45 -7.78
C ILE A 324 -7.80 9.82 -7.89
N ILE A 325 -6.94 9.09 -7.18
CA ILE A 325 -5.49 9.29 -7.19
C ILE A 325 -4.91 9.08 -8.59
N THR A 326 -5.21 7.94 -9.21
CA THR A 326 -4.64 7.60 -10.53
C THR A 326 -5.06 8.64 -11.57
N THR A 327 -6.35 8.93 -11.67
CA THR A 327 -6.88 9.82 -12.71
C THR A 327 -6.49 11.28 -12.46
N PHE A 328 -6.64 11.76 -11.22
CA PHE A 328 -6.55 13.20 -10.98
C PHE A 328 -5.21 13.64 -10.40
N TYR A 329 -4.49 12.80 -9.67
CA TYR A 329 -3.18 13.15 -9.13
C TYR A 329 -2.02 12.67 -10.00
N GLU A 330 -2.11 11.46 -10.57
CA GLU A 330 -1.01 10.89 -11.37
C GLU A 330 -1.10 11.29 -12.85
N GLN A 331 -2.26 11.11 -13.47
CA GLN A 331 -2.48 11.50 -14.88
C GLN A 331 -2.78 13.00 -15.04
N ALA A 332 -2.99 13.72 -13.94
CA ALA A 332 -3.23 15.16 -13.91
C ALA A 332 -4.42 15.66 -14.79
N VAL A 333 -5.48 14.85 -14.91
CA VAL A 333 -6.53 14.98 -15.96
C VAL A 333 -7.53 16.16 -15.92
N ASP A 334 -7.50 17.19 -15.08
CA ASP A 334 -8.72 18.00 -14.77
C ASP A 334 -9.96 17.15 -14.37
N MET A 335 -10.87 17.72 -13.61
CA MET A 335 -12.09 17.02 -13.17
C MET A 335 -13.29 17.83 -13.63
N THR A 336 -14.36 17.16 -14.01
CA THR A 336 -15.63 17.84 -14.29
C THR A 336 -16.53 17.85 -13.04
N LEU A 337 -17.48 18.79 -12.97
CA LEU A 337 -18.45 18.82 -11.88
C LEU A 337 -19.27 17.52 -11.79
N GLU A 338 -19.58 16.92 -12.94
CA GLU A 338 -20.32 15.66 -13.01
C GLU A 338 -19.48 14.49 -12.47
N GLN A 339 -18.17 14.47 -12.74
CA GLN A 339 -17.26 13.48 -12.17
C GLN A 339 -17.14 13.65 -10.66
N LEU A 340 -17.01 14.88 -10.17
CA LEU A 340 -16.97 15.18 -8.74
C LEU A 340 -18.24 14.64 -8.04
N HIS A 341 -19.42 15.02 -8.54
CA HIS A 341 -20.69 14.54 -8.01
C HIS A 341 -20.84 13.01 -8.11
N ALA A 342 -20.34 12.39 -9.17
CA ALA A 342 -20.37 10.93 -9.30
C ALA A 342 -19.50 10.23 -8.25
N TYR A 343 -18.32 10.76 -7.93
CA TYR A 343 -17.47 10.23 -6.86
C TYR A 343 -18.06 10.46 -5.48
N ASP A 344 -18.60 11.65 -5.20
CA ASP A 344 -19.30 11.93 -3.93
C ASP A 344 -20.50 11.01 -3.74
N LYS A 345 -21.30 10.80 -4.80
CA LYS A 345 -22.44 9.89 -4.77
C LYS A 345 -22.00 8.46 -4.44
N GLN A 346 -20.96 7.95 -5.10
CA GLN A 346 -20.42 6.61 -4.82
C GLN A 346 -19.91 6.47 -3.39
N LEU A 347 -19.18 7.48 -2.88
CA LEU A 347 -18.71 7.48 -1.48
C LEU A 347 -19.89 7.48 -0.51
N LEU A 348 -20.91 8.30 -0.76
CA LEU A 348 -22.10 8.38 0.08
C LEU A 348 -22.90 7.06 0.04
N GLU A 349 -23.01 6.42 -1.12
CA GLU A 349 -23.65 5.10 -1.25
C GLU A 349 -22.94 4.04 -0.41
N VAL A 350 -21.60 4.00 -0.44
CA VAL A 350 -20.81 3.10 0.42
C VAL A 350 -21.07 3.39 1.91
N TYR A 351 -21.06 4.67 2.31
CA TYR A 351 -21.36 5.07 3.69
C TYR A 351 -22.79 4.70 4.11
N GLN A 352 -23.77 4.87 3.22
CA GLN A 352 -25.16 4.52 3.46
C GLN A 352 -25.38 3.00 3.53
N GLN A 353 -24.53 2.19 2.91
CA GLN A 353 -24.58 0.73 3.00
C GLN A 353 -23.95 0.18 4.29
N LEU A 354 -23.23 1.01 5.07
CA LEU A 354 -22.64 0.55 6.32
C LEU A 354 -23.71 0.02 7.29
N PRO A 355 -23.44 -1.08 8.01
CA PRO A 355 -24.26 -1.52 9.13
C PRO A 355 -24.50 -0.39 10.15
N CYS A 356 -25.69 -0.35 10.76
CA CYS A 356 -26.06 0.73 11.69
C CYS A 356 -25.06 0.90 12.84
N TYR A 357 -24.47 -0.18 13.32
CA TYR A 357 -23.48 -0.15 14.40
C TYR A 357 -22.12 0.42 13.98
N LEU A 358 -21.80 0.47 12.67
CA LEU A 358 -20.60 1.11 12.15
C LEU A 358 -20.81 2.60 11.83
N LYS A 359 -22.05 3.07 11.69
CA LYS A 359 -22.38 4.48 11.38
C LYS A 359 -22.40 5.42 12.58
N GLY A 360 -22.39 4.88 13.80
CA GLY A 360 -22.69 5.63 15.01
C GLY A 360 -21.76 5.30 16.18
N GLN A 361 -22.01 5.96 17.30
CA GLN A 361 -21.25 5.70 18.53
C GLN A 361 -21.72 4.38 19.16
N SER A 362 -20.80 3.43 19.29
CA SER A 362 -21.02 2.18 20.03
C SER A 362 -20.41 2.27 21.43
N LYS A 363 -21.07 1.63 22.41
CA LYS A 363 -20.49 1.41 23.74
C LYS A 363 -19.51 0.23 23.77
N ASN A 364 -19.58 -0.65 22.77
CA ASN A 364 -18.60 -1.71 22.61
C ASN A 364 -17.33 -1.11 21.99
N HIS A 365 -16.20 -1.27 22.66
CA HIS A 365 -14.93 -0.67 22.28
C HIS A 365 -14.44 -1.13 20.90
N ASP A 366 -14.57 -2.42 20.59
CA ASP A 366 -14.11 -2.99 19.32
C ASP A 366 -14.98 -2.48 18.15
N VAL A 367 -16.29 -2.40 18.35
CA VAL A 367 -17.22 -1.81 17.37
C VAL A 367 -16.95 -0.32 17.18
N LEU A 368 -16.62 0.40 18.26
CA LEU A 368 -16.26 1.81 18.18
C LEU A 368 -14.97 2.01 17.37
N LEU A 369 -13.92 1.22 17.62
CA LEU A 369 -12.67 1.28 16.86
C LEU A 369 -12.89 0.91 15.39
N ALA A 370 -13.69 -0.13 15.12
CA ALA A 370 -14.10 -0.51 13.76
C ALA A 370 -14.80 0.64 13.02
N SER A 371 -15.78 1.28 13.67
CA SER A 371 -16.50 2.45 13.15
C SER A 371 -15.54 3.60 12.85
N ILE A 372 -14.66 3.93 13.80
CA ILE A 372 -13.64 4.98 13.63
C ILE A 372 -12.76 4.67 12.42
N ARG A 373 -12.29 3.42 12.25
CA ARG A 373 -11.44 3.05 11.11
C ARG A 373 -12.13 3.32 9.78
N VAL A 374 -13.35 2.82 9.59
CA VAL A 374 -14.09 3.02 8.32
C VAL A 374 -14.37 4.51 8.09
N HIS A 375 -14.75 5.25 9.14
CA HIS A 375 -15.02 6.68 9.07
C HIS A 375 -13.78 7.49 8.71
N LEU A 376 -12.60 7.10 9.23
CA LEU A 376 -11.34 7.73 8.87
C LEU A 376 -11.05 7.57 7.38
N GLU A 377 -11.17 6.36 6.83
CA GLU A 377 -10.94 6.13 5.39
C GLU A 377 -11.95 6.87 4.52
N TYR A 378 -13.23 6.88 4.90
CA TYR A 378 -14.29 7.61 4.19
C TYR A 378 -13.99 9.11 4.14
N ASN A 379 -13.73 9.73 5.29
CA ASN A 379 -13.47 11.16 5.36
C ASN A 379 -12.13 11.54 4.72
N ALA A 380 -11.10 10.70 4.87
CA ALA A 380 -9.83 10.90 4.17
C ALA A 380 -10.03 10.90 2.65
N THR A 381 -10.82 9.96 2.12
CA THR A 381 -11.11 9.90 0.68
C THR A 381 -11.91 11.11 0.20
N ARG A 382 -12.86 11.61 0.99
CA ARG A 382 -13.57 12.86 0.69
C ARG A 382 -12.63 14.06 0.68
N ILE A 383 -11.74 14.17 1.67
CA ILE A 383 -10.72 15.24 1.69
C ILE A 383 -9.85 15.14 0.43
N ILE A 384 -9.41 13.95 0.05
CA ILE A 384 -8.60 13.74 -1.16
C ILE A 384 -9.37 14.16 -2.43
N LEU A 385 -10.65 13.84 -2.52
CA LEU A 385 -11.49 14.23 -3.66
C LEU A 385 -11.59 15.76 -3.79
N HIS A 386 -11.88 16.44 -2.68
CA HIS A 386 -12.23 17.86 -2.65
C HIS A 386 -11.03 18.80 -2.52
N LYS A 387 -9.90 18.33 -1.98
CA LYS A 387 -8.69 19.15 -1.77
C LYS A 387 -8.17 19.79 -3.06
N LEU A 388 -8.43 19.18 -4.22
CA LEU A 388 -8.08 19.73 -5.53
C LEU A 388 -8.74 21.08 -5.84
N PHE A 389 -9.85 21.41 -5.18
CA PHE A 389 -10.66 22.60 -5.45
C PHE A 389 -10.68 23.61 -4.31
N ILE A 390 -10.05 23.30 -3.18
CA ILE A 390 -9.89 24.26 -2.07
C ILE A 390 -9.15 25.49 -2.61
N PRO A 391 -9.71 26.71 -2.49
CA PRO A 391 -9.05 27.92 -2.95
C PRO A 391 -7.73 28.19 -2.24
N ASP A 392 -6.78 28.81 -2.94
CA ASP A 392 -5.55 29.28 -2.29
C ASP A 392 -5.88 30.37 -1.28
N GLN A 393 -5.15 30.42 -0.16
CA GLN A 393 -5.33 31.46 0.87
C GLN A 393 -5.19 32.88 0.31
N ASN A 394 -4.52 33.03 -0.83
CA ASN A 394 -4.30 34.29 -1.51
C ASN A 394 -5.10 34.41 -2.81
N ASP A 395 -6.04 33.49 -3.12
CA ASP A 395 -6.90 33.61 -4.30
C ASP A 395 -8.02 34.64 -4.02
N PRO A 396 -7.99 35.81 -4.67
CA PRO A 396 -8.99 36.84 -4.43
C PRO A 396 -10.35 36.53 -5.08
N ARG A 397 -10.45 35.48 -5.92
CA ARG A 397 -11.67 35.13 -6.69
C ARG A 397 -11.82 33.60 -6.84
N PRO A 398 -12.11 32.87 -5.75
CA PRO A 398 -12.49 31.47 -5.85
C PRO A 398 -13.70 31.29 -6.79
N SER A 399 -13.67 30.27 -7.64
CA SER A 399 -14.81 30.00 -8.52
C SER A 399 -16.03 29.58 -7.70
N GLN A 400 -17.24 29.96 -8.11
CA GLN A 400 -18.47 29.56 -7.41
C GLN A 400 -18.60 28.04 -7.33
N ALA A 401 -18.21 27.32 -8.40
CA ALA A 401 -18.17 25.86 -8.40
C ALA A 401 -17.16 25.27 -7.41
N SER A 402 -16.04 25.95 -7.15
CA SER A 402 -15.06 25.58 -6.11
C SER A 402 -15.54 25.87 -4.68
N LEU A 403 -16.53 26.75 -4.52
CA LEU A 403 -17.15 27.06 -3.23
C LEU A 403 -18.37 26.16 -2.95
N GLU A 404 -19.00 25.64 -3.99
CA GLU A 404 -20.15 24.73 -3.94
C GLU A 404 -19.73 23.25 -3.88
N SER A 405 -18.49 22.92 -4.28
CA SER A 405 -17.82 21.63 -4.04
C SER A 405 -17.38 21.51 -2.59
#